data_AF-A0A922S200-F1
#
_entry.id   AF-A0A922S200-F1
#
_cell.length_a   1.000
_cell.length_b   1.000
_cell.length_c   1.000
_cell.angle_alpha   90.00
_cell.angle_beta   90.00
_cell.angle_gamma   90.00
#
_symmetry.space_group_name_H-M   'P 1'
#
loop_
_entity.id
_entity.type
_entity.pdbx_description
1 polymer ?
#
loop_
_entity_poly.entity_id
_entity_poly.type
_entity_poly.pdbx_seq_one_letter_code
_entity_poly.pdbx_strand_id
1 'polypeptide(L)'
;MYKDPCLLEGFNVISEITPRPVIGEMIEPASEKFSVQYTGTGNMDKCMQTVEPLLNLNQSCSPLPCAINDVVQLDPDFSSMEFYGLSEFYYTLETLKMIPPVQYNYSSVLRKIEETCSTPWETYLSTLRKENTNLSEEKFNSFIGFKKLICFKASYLVSAFHKGLHFPTNYDKLIPTLEINKIELQWSLGALLYKLK
;
A
#
# COMPACT_ATOMS: atom_id res chain seq x y z
N MET A 1 21.35 10.64 -9.28
CA MET A 1 20.70 10.33 -8.00
C MET A 1 19.32 10.97 -8.02
N TYR A 2 18.28 10.14 -8.08
CA TYR A 2 16.89 10.59 -8.20
C TYR A 2 16.25 10.72 -6.82
N LYS A 3 15.42 11.74 -6.62
CA LYS A 3 14.69 11.95 -5.37
C LYS A 3 13.35 11.24 -5.45
N ASP A 4 13.06 10.36 -4.49
CA ASP A 4 11.81 9.61 -4.43
C ASP A 4 11.00 10.03 -3.18
N PRO A 5 9.81 10.64 -3.34
CA PRO A 5 8.98 11.02 -2.19
C PRO A 5 8.37 9.82 -1.45
N CYS A 6 8.27 8.67 -2.11
CA CYS A 6 7.67 7.44 -1.58
C CYS A 6 8.64 6.53 -0.84
N LEU A 7 9.89 6.96 -0.66
CA LEU A 7 10.86 6.32 0.22
C LEU A 7 11.04 7.17 1.49
N LEU A 8 11.35 6.51 2.62
CA LEU A 8 11.66 7.20 3.87
C LEU A 8 12.81 8.19 3.70
N GLU A 9 12.78 9.27 4.47
CA GLU A 9 13.82 10.31 4.41
C GLU A 9 15.23 9.72 4.59
N GLY A 10 16.11 10.01 3.63
CA GLY A 10 17.51 9.56 3.66
C GLY A 10 17.73 8.10 3.30
N PHE A 11 16.66 7.33 3.01
CA PHE A 11 16.80 5.95 2.55
C PHE A 11 17.36 5.91 1.12
N ASN A 12 18.48 5.24 0.91
CA ASN A 12 19.09 5.07 -0.41
C ASN A 12 18.84 3.67 -0.95
N VAL A 13 18.38 3.57 -2.19
CA VAL A 13 18.17 2.30 -2.87
C VAL A 13 18.73 2.36 -4.29
N ILE A 14 19.37 1.27 -4.70
CA ILE A 14 19.79 1.05 -6.08
C ILE A 14 18.79 0.06 -6.69
N SER A 15 18.26 0.40 -7.85
CA SER A 15 17.34 -0.46 -8.59
C SER A 15 17.85 -0.69 -10.00
N GLU A 16 17.84 -1.94 -10.42
CA GLU A 16 18.01 -2.28 -11.83
C GLU A 16 16.67 -2.08 -12.54
N ILE A 17 16.62 -1.14 -13.48
CA ILE A 17 15.44 -0.91 -14.31
C ILE A 17 15.70 -1.39 -15.72
N THR A 18 14.69 -2.07 -16.27
CA THR A 18 14.62 -2.37 -17.70
C THR A 18 13.54 -1.46 -18.27
N PRO A 19 13.87 -0.55 -19.20
CA PRO A 19 12.89 0.33 -19.80
C PRO A 19 11.78 -0.51 -20.41
N ARG A 20 10.54 -0.27 -19.95
CA ARG A 20 9.36 -0.81 -20.61
C ARG A 20 8.94 0.17 -21.68
N PRO A 21 8.44 -0.29 -22.83
CA PRO A 21 7.78 0.58 -23.78
C PRO A 21 6.70 1.38 -23.07
N VAL A 22 6.56 2.66 -23.43
CA VAL A 22 5.42 3.47 -22.95
C VAL A 22 4.15 2.75 -23.36
N ILE A 23 3.14 2.71 -22.47
CA ILE A 23 1.85 2.08 -22.77
C ILE A 23 1.28 2.72 -24.04
N GLY A 24 1.18 1.95 -25.13
CA GLY A 24 0.73 2.44 -26.44
C GLY A 24 1.84 2.55 -27.51
N GLU A 25 3.11 2.37 -27.15
CA GLU A 25 4.22 2.32 -28.10
C GLU A 25 4.72 0.88 -28.31
N MET A 26 4.72 0.41 -29.56
CA MET A 26 5.35 -0.86 -29.95
C MET A 26 6.85 -0.65 -30.14
N ILE A 27 7.60 -0.60 -29.05
CA ILE A 27 9.07 -0.64 -29.08
C ILE A 27 9.51 -2.04 -28.63
N GLU A 28 10.53 -2.62 -29.27
CA GLU A 28 11.14 -3.84 -28.75
C GLU A 28 11.57 -3.62 -27.30
N PRO A 29 11.28 -4.55 -26.37
CA PRO A 29 11.67 -4.38 -24.98
C PRO A 29 13.19 -4.20 -24.92
N ALA A 30 13.63 -3.06 -24.38
CA ALA A 30 15.04 -2.77 -24.20
C ALA A 30 15.66 -3.92 -23.38
N SER A 31 16.69 -4.57 -23.92
CA SER A 31 17.40 -5.66 -23.22
C SER A 31 18.41 -5.12 -22.21
N GLU A 32 18.77 -3.84 -22.34
CA GLU A 32 19.73 -3.17 -21.49
C GLU A 32 19.12 -2.83 -20.12
N LYS A 33 19.84 -3.19 -19.06
CA LYS A 33 19.50 -2.87 -17.68
C LYS A 33 20.26 -1.63 -17.25
N PHE A 34 19.55 -0.68 -16.67
CA PHE A 34 20.15 0.53 -16.11
C PHE A 34 20.13 0.43 -14.59
N SER A 35 21.26 0.70 -13.96
CA SER A 35 21.34 0.83 -12.50
C SER A 35 21.03 2.27 -12.12
N VAL A 36 19.95 2.47 -11.37
CA VAL A 36 19.49 3.79 -10.95
C VAL A 36 19.49 3.88 -9.43
N GLN A 37 20.09 4.94 -8.90
CA GLN A 37 20.11 5.24 -7.48
C GLN A 37 19.05 6.28 -7.12
N TYR A 38 18.21 5.92 -6.15
CA TYR A 38 17.19 6.75 -5.55
C TYR A 38 17.56 7.11 -4.11
N THR A 39 17.14 8.31 -3.70
CA THR A 39 17.24 8.81 -2.32
C THR A 39 15.87 9.28 -1.87
N GLY A 40 15.40 8.75 -0.75
CA GLY A 40 14.10 9.06 -0.21
C GLY A 40 14.01 10.45 0.40
N THR A 41 12.91 11.14 0.11
CA THR A 41 12.62 12.47 0.68
C THR A 41 11.50 12.45 1.71
N GLY A 42 10.85 11.30 1.94
CA GLY A 42 9.85 11.17 3.01
C GLY A 42 8.64 12.10 2.89
N ASN A 43 8.21 12.45 1.67
CA ASN A 43 7.18 13.46 1.47
C ASN A 43 5.84 12.79 1.08
N MET A 44 4.93 12.66 2.03
CA MET A 44 3.63 12.00 1.82
C MET A 44 2.84 12.61 0.68
N ASP A 45 2.65 13.94 0.66
CA ASP A 45 1.81 14.61 -0.35
C ASP A 45 2.32 14.37 -1.77
N LYS A 46 3.63 14.52 -1.98
CA LYS A 46 4.26 14.23 -3.28
C LYS A 46 4.20 12.75 -3.61
N CYS A 47 4.31 11.86 -2.63
CA CYS A 47 4.16 10.44 -2.87
C CYS A 47 2.73 10.11 -3.33
N MET A 48 1.71 10.63 -2.65
CA MET A 48 0.31 10.46 -3.04
C MET A 48 0.04 10.98 -4.47
N GLN A 49 0.58 12.16 -4.81
CA GLN A 49 0.51 12.70 -6.18
C GLN A 49 1.23 11.82 -7.21
N THR A 50 2.31 11.14 -6.81
CA THR A 50 3.08 10.25 -7.69
C THR A 50 2.39 8.90 -7.92
N VAL A 51 1.68 8.37 -6.93
CA VAL A 51 0.99 7.08 -7.03
C VAL A 51 -0.39 7.18 -7.66
N GLU A 52 -1.06 8.33 -7.59
CA GLU A 52 -2.41 8.52 -8.12
C GLU A 52 -2.53 8.22 -9.63
N PRO A 53 -1.60 8.63 -10.51
CA PRO A 53 -1.61 8.23 -11.92
C PRO A 53 -1.57 6.71 -12.14
N LEU A 54 -1.03 5.93 -11.21
CA LEU A 54 -0.98 4.46 -11.32
C LEU A 54 -2.37 3.81 -11.18
N LEU A 55 -3.35 4.55 -10.67
CA LEU A 55 -4.73 4.07 -10.53
C LEU A 55 -5.50 4.12 -11.87
N ASN A 56 -4.99 4.87 -12.85
CA ASN A 56 -5.57 5.02 -14.19
C ASN A 56 -7.09 5.26 -14.17
N LEU A 57 -7.49 6.41 -13.61
CA LEU A 57 -8.88 6.81 -13.42
C LEU A 57 -9.29 7.85 -14.48
N ASN A 58 -9.75 7.39 -15.64
CA ASN A 58 -10.20 8.28 -16.73
C ASN A 58 -11.73 8.35 -16.85
N GLN A 59 -12.47 7.62 -16.01
CA GLN A 59 -13.94 7.51 -16.04
C GLN A 59 -14.47 7.08 -17.41
N SER A 60 -13.74 6.21 -18.10
CA SER A 60 -14.01 5.80 -19.49
C SER A 60 -14.83 4.50 -19.62
N CYS A 61 -15.43 4.02 -18.53
CA CYS A 61 -16.24 2.81 -18.52
C CYS A 61 -17.73 3.07 -18.72
N SER A 62 -18.49 2.03 -19.07
CA SER A 62 -19.96 2.10 -19.17
C SER A 62 -20.60 0.79 -18.69
N PRO A 63 -21.58 0.83 -17.76
CA PRO A 63 -22.08 2.03 -17.07
C PRO A 63 -21.10 2.60 -16.03
N LEU A 64 -21.29 3.86 -15.65
CA LEU A 64 -20.61 4.49 -14.50
C LEU A 64 -21.21 3.98 -13.16
N PRO A 65 -20.45 4.02 -12.05
CA PRO A 65 -19.08 4.55 -11.91
C PRO A 65 -17.97 3.52 -12.22
N CYS A 66 -16.74 4.03 -12.43
CA CYS A 66 -15.55 3.20 -12.70
C CYS A 66 -14.57 3.22 -11.54
N ALA A 67 -14.06 2.05 -11.16
CA ALA A 67 -12.93 1.93 -10.25
C ALA A 67 -11.58 2.02 -10.98
N ILE A 68 -10.51 1.56 -10.33
CA ILE A 68 -9.15 1.44 -10.86
C ILE A 68 -9.14 0.82 -12.28
N ASN A 69 -8.33 1.40 -13.18
CA ASN A 69 -8.22 1.01 -14.59
C ASN A 69 -9.52 1.11 -15.40
N ASP A 70 -10.41 2.04 -15.05
CA ASP A 70 -11.70 2.22 -15.72
C ASP A 70 -12.54 0.93 -15.77
N VAL A 71 -12.47 0.11 -14.71
CA VAL A 71 -13.30 -1.09 -14.58
C VAL A 71 -14.64 -0.71 -13.96
N VAL A 72 -15.75 -1.12 -14.59
CA VAL A 72 -17.10 -0.90 -14.06
C VAL A 72 -17.21 -1.49 -12.65
N GLN A 73 -17.60 -0.66 -11.68
CA GLN A 73 -17.82 -1.06 -10.30
C GLN A 73 -19.04 -0.32 -9.75
N LEU A 74 -19.99 -1.04 -9.17
CA LEU A 74 -21.08 -0.41 -8.42
C LEU A 74 -20.59 -0.01 -7.04
N ASP A 75 -20.92 1.21 -6.62
CA ASP A 75 -20.61 1.65 -5.28
C ASP A 75 -21.44 0.84 -4.27
N PRO A 76 -20.83 0.28 -3.21
CA PRO A 76 -21.55 -0.39 -2.15
C PRO A 76 -22.33 0.62 -1.31
N ASP A 77 -23.25 0.11 -0.48
CA ASP A 77 -23.88 0.95 0.54
C ASP A 77 -22.89 1.21 1.68
N PHE A 78 -22.06 2.24 1.50
CA PHE A 78 -21.05 2.66 2.48
C PHE A 78 -21.65 3.01 3.85
N SER A 79 -22.97 3.30 3.93
CA SER A 79 -23.63 3.65 5.19
C SER A 79 -23.96 2.43 6.05
N SER A 80 -24.19 1.26 5.44
CA SER A 80 -24.60 0.05 6.14
C SER A 80 -23.53 -1.05 6.15
N MET A 81 -22.72 -1.14 5.11
CA MET A 81 -21.76 -2.24 4.93
C MET A 81 -20.47 -2.03 5.72
N GLU A 82 -19.92 -3.15 6.18
CA GLU A 82 -18.59 -3.25 6.77
C GLU A 82 -17.67 -4.00 5.80
N PHE A 83 -16.38 -3.64 5.80
CA PHE A 83 -15.40 -4.24 4.90
C PHE A 83 -14.17 -4.69 5.68
N TYR A 84 -13.70 -5.90 5.38
CA TYR A 84 -12.49 -6.46 6.00
C TYR A 84 -11.27 -6.26 5.10
N GLY A 85 -10.26 -5.58 5.62
CA GLY A 85 -9.01 -5.29 4.93
C GLY A 85 -7.98 -6.39 5.19
N LEU A 86 -7.79 -7.30 4.23
CA LEU A 86 -6.84 -8.41 4.35
C LEU A 86 -5.48 -8.06 3.72
N SER A 87 -4.49 -8.93 3.97
CA SER A 87 -3.17 -8.86 3.30
C SER A 87 -2.51 -7.49 3.46
N GLU A 88 -2.25 -6.77 2.37
CA GLU A 88 -1.58 -5.46 2.42
C GLU A 88 -2.39 -4.39 3.14
N PHE A 89 -3.72 -4.49 3.21
CA PHE A 89 -4.51 -3.61 4.08
C PHE A 89 -4.10 -3.79 5.55
N TYR A 90 -4.07 -5.04 6.02
CA TYR A 90 -3.66 -5.37 7.37
C TYR A 90 -2.19 -5.00 7.61
N TYR A 91 -1.24 -5.51 6.82
CA TYR A 91 0.19 -5.33 7.09
C TYR A 91 0.64 -3.85 7.02
N THR A 92 0.04 -3.07 6.13
CA THR A 92 0.34 -1.63 6.02
C THR A 92 -0.22 -0.88 7.22
N LEU A 93 -1.49 -1.09 7.57
CA LEU A 93 -2.11 -0.42 8.70
C LEU A 93 -1.53 -0.88 10.04
N GLU A 94 -1.10 -2.14 10.17
CA GLU A 94 -0.39 -2.66 11.34
C GLU A 94 0.94 -1.90 11.53
N THR A 95 1.68 -1.67 10.45
CA THR A 95 2.93 -0.89 10.50
C THR A 95 2.69 0.53 11.00
N LEU A 96 1.57 1.14 10.61
CA LEU A 96 1.16 2.47 11.08
C LEU A 96 0.51 2.45 12.47
N LYS A 97 0.35 1.28 13.09
CA LYS A 97 -0.37 1.06 14.35
C LYS A 97 -1.83 1.53 14.29
N MET A 98 -2.46 1.32 13.12
CA MET A 98 -3.84 1.71 12.76
C MET A 98 -4.73 0.48 12.53
N ILE A 99 -4.60 -0.52 13.40
CA ILE A 99 -5.42 -1.75 13.40
C ILE A 99 -6.24 -1.82 14.69
N PRO A 100 -7.28 -2.68 14.77
CA PRO A 100 -8.06 -2.85 15.99
C PRO A 100 -7.16 -3.03 17.24
N PRO A 101 -7.48 -2.37 18.37
CA PRO A 101 -8.74 -1.68 18.68
C PRO A 101 -8.86 -0.24 18.13
N VAL A 102 -7.89 0.24 17.34
CA VAL A 102 -7.99 1.56 16.70
C VAL A 102 -8.97 1.47 15.53
N GLN A 103 -10.05 2.25 15.59
CA GLN A 103 -10.98 2.37 14.47
C GLN A 103 -10.31 3.08 13.28
N TYR A 104 -10.59 2.60 12.07
CA TYR A 104 -10.11 3.26 10.86
C TYR A 104 -10.64 4.71 10.78
N ASN A 105 -9.73 5.65 10.51
CA ASN A 105 -10.06 7.04 10.29
C ASN A 105 -9.09 7.65 9.29
N TYR A 106 -9.61 8.16 8.17
CA TYR A 106 -8.82 8.70 7.06
C TYR A 106 -7.76 9.70 7.50
N SER A 107 -8.15 10.75 8.24
CA SER A 107 -7.22 11.81 8.68
C SER A 107 -6.15 11.30 9.63
N SER A 108 -6.50 10.35 10.52
CA SER A 108 -5.54 9.75 11.44
C SER A 108 -4.52 8.88 10.71
N VAL A 109 -4.97 8.13 9.70
CA VAL A 109 -4.09 7.33 8.83
C VAL A 109 -3.15 8.24 8.05
N LEU A 110 -3.66 9.29 7.39
CA LEU A 110 -2.81 10.26 6.67
C LEU A 110 -1.72 10.84 7.58
N ARG A 111 -2.09 11.30 8.78
CA ARG A 111 -1.11 11.82 9.74
C ARG A 111 -0.04 10.78 10.10
N LYS A 112 -0.41 9.50 10.28
CA LYS A 112 0.58 8.43 10.54
C LYS A 112 1.46 8.13 9.35
N ILE A 113 0.96 8.25 8.13
CA ILE A 113 1.79 8.15 6.93
C ILE A 113 2.80 9.28 6.90
N GLU A 114 2.36 10.52 7.09
CA GLU A 114 3.24 11.70 7.11
C GLU A 114 4.33 11.57 8.17
N GLU A 115 3.96 11.29 9.43
CA GLU A 115 4.90 11.08 10.54
C GLU A 115 5.91 9.95 10.25
N THR A 116 5.44 8.83 9.68
CA THR A 116 6.30 7.68 9.37
C THR A 116 7.26 8.02 8.23
N CYS A 117 6.80 8.71 7.20
CA CYS A 117 7.59 9.01 6.02
C CYS A 117 8.63 10.08 6.24
N SER A 118 8.31 11.09 7.04
CA SER A 118 9.24 12.13 7.46
C SER A 118 10.22 11.65 8.55
N THR A 119 10.16 10.38 8.96
CA THR A 119 11.14 9.83 9.89
C THR A 119 12.40 9.44 9.13
N PRO A 120 13.60 9.91 9.54
CA PRO A 120 14.85 9.47 8.93
C PRO A 120 15.01 7.96 8.96
N TRP A 121 15.49 7.38 7.86
CA TRP A 121 15.64 5.94 7.67
C TRP A 121 16.35 5.24 8.84
N GLU A 122 17.48 5.79 9.31
CA GLU A 122 18.25 5.23 10.41
C GLU A 122 17.45 5.22 11.73
N THR A 123 16.68 6.27 11.99
CA THR A 123 15.80 6.36 13.15
C THR A 123 14.69 5.32 13.06
N TYR A 124 14.05 5.18 11.90
CA TYR A 124 13.03 4.18 11.64
C TYR A 124 13.57 2.75 11.84
N LEU A 125 14.72 2.44 11.24
CA LEU A 125 15.40 1.15 11.38
C LEU A 125 15.75 0.84 12.83
N SER A 126 16.29 1.82 13.57
CA SER A 126 16.63 1.65 14.99
C SER A 126 15.39 1.40 15.85
N THR A 127 14.26 2.04 15.53
CA THR A 127 12.98 1.84 16.22
C THR A 127 12.46 0.43 15.98
N LEU A 128 12.42 -0.01 14.71
CA LEU A 128 12.01 -1.37 14.36
C LEU A 128 12.88 -2.42 15.06
N ARG A 129 14.20 -2.21 15.16
CA ARG A 129 15.10 -3.11 15.88
C ARG A 129 14.77 -3.18 17.36
N LYS A 130 14.49 -2.05 18.01
CA LYS A 130 14.13 -1.98 19.44
C LYS A 130 12.79 -2.64 19.73
N GLU A 131 11.83 -2.56 18.80
CA GLU A 131 10.52 -3.20 18.94
C GLU A 131 10.58 -4.72 18.68
N ASN A 132 11.63 -5.22 18.02
CA ASN A 132 11.76 -6.62 17.59
C ASN A 132 13.09 -7.25 18.01
N THR A 133 13.48 -7.08 19.29
CA THR A 133 14.78 -7.54 19.83
C THR A 133 14.98 -9.06 19.83
N ASN A 134 13.90 -9.83 19.70
CA ASN A 134 13.90 -11.28 19.67
C ASN A 134 14.13 -11.88 18.26
N LEU A 135 14.15 -11.06 17.21
CA LEU A 135 14.42 -11.53 15.85
C LEU A 135 15.92 -11.75 15.63
N SER A 136 16.28 -12.88 15.01
CA SER A 136 17.63 -13.06 14.48
C SER A 136 17.91 -12.06 13.36
N GLU A 137 19.19 -11.81 13.05
CA GLU A 137 19.58 -10.90 11.96
C GLU A 137 18.93 -11.26 10.62
N GLU A 138 18.91 -12.55 10.27
CA GLU A 138 18.26 -13.03 9.04
C GLU A 138 16.76 -12.70 9.01
N LYS A 139 16.04 -12.98 10.10
CA LYS A 139 14.60 -12.69 10.20
C LYS A 139 14.32 -11.20 10.20
N PHE A 140 15.17 -10.41 10.86
CA PHE A 140 15.06 -8.97 10.86
C PHE A 140 15.29 -8.38 9.46
N ASN A 141 16.27 -8.87 8.71
CA ASN A 141 16.51 -8.42 7.33
C ASN A 141 15.32 -8.73 6.42
N SER A 142 14.72 -9.90 6.55
CA SER A 142 13.48 -10.25 5.83
C SER A 142 12.32 -9.32 6.22
N PHE A 143 12.14 -9.08 7.52
CA PHE A 143 11.13 -8.16 8.05
C PHE A 143 11.30 -6.72 7.50
N ILE A 144 12.52 -6.19 7.50
CA ILE A 144 12.84 -4.87 6.95
C ILE A 144 12.60 -4.80 5.44
N GLY A 145 12.82 -5.90 4.72
CA GLY A 145 12.57 -5.99 3.28
C GLY A 145 11.17 -5.52 2.88
N PHE A 146 10.15 -5.82 3.70
CA PHE A 146 8.77 -5.38 3.47
C PHE A 146 8.49 -3.99 4.04
N LYS A 147 9.02 -3.66 5.22
CA LYS A 147 8.72 -2.40 5.92
C LYS A 147 9.40 -1.18 5.29
N LYS A 148 10.52 -1.34 4.58
CA LYS A 148 11.22 -0.22 3.91
C LYS A 148 10.39 0.51 2.84
N LEU A 149 9.35 -0.13 2.31
CA LEU A 149 8.44 0.45 1.31
C LEU A 149 7.15 1.00 1.92
N ILE A 150 7.09 1.19 3.25
CA ILE A 150 5.86 1.58 3.95
C ILE A 150 5.27 2.89 3.38
N CYS A 151 6.10 3.85 3.00
CA CYS A 151 5.63 5.12 2.45
C CYS A 151 4.88 4.97 1.13
N PHE A 152 5.47 4.24 0.19
CA PHE A 152 4.81 3.85 -1.04
C PHE A 152 3.52 3.05 -0.76
N LYS A 153 3.63 1.97 0.03
CA LYS A 153 2.51 1.06 0.30
C LYS A 153 1.32 1.78 0.94
N ALA A 154 1.57 2.63 1.93
CA ALA A 154 0.51 3.35 2.63
C ALA A 154 -0.11 4.44 1.76
N SER A 155 0.71 5.21 1.02
CA SER A 155 0.21 6.23 0.08
C SER A 155 -0.62 5.60 -1.04
N TYR A 156 -0.17 4.47 -1.58
CA TYR A 156 -0.90 3.71 -2.59
C TYR A 156 -2.19 3.11 -2.02
N LEU A 157 -2.14 2.48 -0.84
CA LEU A 157 -3.32 1.92 -0.17
C LEU A 157 -4.41 2.97 0.01
N VAL A 158 -4.07 4.13 0.58
CA VAL A 158 -5.05 5.21 0.81
C VAL A 158 -5.60 5.76 -0.49
N SER A 159 -4.75 5.95 -1.51
CA SER A 159 -5.17 6.44 -2.82
C SER A 159 -6.08 5.43 -3.53
N ALA A 160 -5.69 4.16 -3.56
CA ALA A 160 -6.47 3.08 -4.15
C ALA A 160 -7.80 2.89 -3.42
N PHE A 161 -7.82 2.95 -2.09
CA PHE A 161 -9.04 2.74 -1.31
C PHE A 161 -10.05 3.88 -1.49
N HIS A 162 -9.61 5.14 -1.33
CA HIS A 162 -10.53 6.28 -1.36
C HIS A 162 -10.80 6.81 -2.77
N LYS A 163 -9.76 6.93 -3.61
CA LYS A 163 -9.93 7.44 -4.99
C LYS A 163 -10.25 6.31 -5.95
N GLY A 164 -9.54 5.19 -5.85
CA GLY A 164 -9.68 4.08 -6.80
C GLY A 164 -10.93 3.21 -6.60
N LEU A 165 -11.37 3.02 -5.35
CA LEU A 165 -12.54 2.20 -4.99
C LEU A 165 -13.70 3.03 -4.43
N HIS A 166 -13.59 4.36 -4.50
CA HIS A 166 -14.61 5.33 -4.10
C HIS A 166 -15.05 5.30 -2.63
N PHE A 167 -14.30 4.66 -1.73
CA PHE A 167 -14.65 4.72 -0.31
C PHE A 167 -14.61 6.18 0.17
N PRO A 168 -15.70 6.72 0.75
CA PRO A 168 -15.72 8.08 1.24
C PRO A 168 -14.67 8.32 2.32
N THR A 169 -14.12 9.53 2.44
CA THR A 169 -13.11 9.85 3.47
C THR A 169 -13.67 9.83 4.89
N ASN A 170 -15.00 9.86 5.05
CA ASN A 170 -15.69 9.67 6.33
C ASN A 170 -16.10 8.21 6.60
N TYR A 171 -15.76 7.26 5.72
CA TYR A 171 -16.00 5.84 5.95
C TYR A 171 -15.09 5.32 7.07
N ASP A 172 -15.68 4.70 8.08
CA ASP A 172 -15.02 4.31 9.34
C ASP A 172 -15.22 2.83 9.69
N LYS A 173 -15.84 2.04 8.78
CA LYS A 173 -16.16 0.62 8.95
C LYS A 173 -15.19 -0.32 8.23
N LEU A 174 -13.95 0.12 8.00
CA LEU A 174 -12.88 -0.75 7.53
C LEU A 174 -12.27 -1.48 8.73
N ILE A 175 -12.22 -2.81 8.66
CA ILE A 175 -11.66 -3.68 9.70
C ILE A 175 -10.45 -4.42 9.13
N PRO A 176 -9.22 -3.91 9.31
CA PRO A 176 -8.02 -4.63 8.90
C PRO A 176 -7.83 -5.84 9.81
N THR A 177 -7.78 -7.04 9.24
CA THR A 177 -7.59 -8.29 10.00
C THR A 177 -6.99 -9.38 9.14
N LEU A 178 -6.39 -10.40 9.76
CA LEU A 178 -6.04 -11.67 9.12
C LEU A 178 -6.96 -12.81 9.57
N GLU A 179 -7.80 -12.59 10.58
CA GLU A 179 -8.63 -13.64 11.18
C GLU A 179 -10.00 -13.12 11.62
N ILE A 180 -10.98 -14.03 11.65
CA ILE A 180 -12.28 -13.82 12.29
C ILE A 180 -12.51 -15.00 13.24
N ASN A 181 -12.81 -14.71 14.50
CA ASN A 181 -13.04 -15.73 15.54
C ASN A 181 -11.89 -16.76 15.63
N LYS A 182 -10.64 -16.31 15.51
CA LYS A 182 -9.42 -17.14 15.51
C LYS A 182 -9.29 -18.10 14.32
N ILE A 183 -10.09 -17.89 13.27
CA ILE A 183 -9.97 -18.60 12.00
C ILE A 183 -9.33 -17.63 11.02
N GLU A 184 -8.18 -18.04 10.48
CA GLU A 184 -7.49 -17.30 9.44
C GLU A 184 -8.40 -17.13 8.21
N LEU A 185 -8.51 -15.90 7.72
CA LEU A 185 -9.25 -15.59 6.51
C LEU A 185 -8.40 -15.90 5.29
N GLN A 186 -8.70 -17.02 4.64
CA GLN A 186 -8.10 -17.38 3.37
C GLN A 186 -9.15 -17.79 2.34
N TRP A 187 -8.96 -17.36 1.09
CA TRP A 187 -9.80 -17.76 -0.04
C TRP A 187 -9.76 -19.28 -0.27
N SER A 188 -8.66 -19.94 0.11
CA SER A 188 -8.45 -21.39 0.02
C SER A 188 -9.50 -22.17 0.83
N LEU A 189 -9.86 -21.69 2.02
CA LEU A 189 -10.91 -22.29 2.85
C LEU A 189 -12.28 -22.19 2.16
N GLY A 190 -12.60 -21.03 1.57
CA GLY A 190 -13.84 -20.84 0.81
C GLY A 190 -13.91 -21.77 -0.41
N ALA A 191 -12.80 -21.91 -1.14
CA ALA A 191 -12.70 -22.83 -2.28
C ALA A 191 -12.89 -24.30 -1.86
N LEU A 192 -12.29 -24.72 -0.75
CA LEU A 192 -12.47 -26.05 -0.20
C LEU A 192 -13.95 -26.30 0.16
N LEU A 193 -14.58 -25.39 0.90
CA LEU A 193 -15.99 -25.50 1.28
C LEU A 193 -16.92 -25.56 0.05
N TYR A 194 -16.60 -24.80 -0.99
CA TYR A 194 -17.35 -24.84 -2.24
C TYR A 194 -17.20 -26.18 -2.97
N LYS A 195 -16.00 -26.78 -2.95
CA LYS A 195 -15.73 -28.08 -3.58
C LYS A 195 -16.28 -29.28 -2.80
N LEU A 196 -16.47 -29.12 -1.49
CA LEU A 196 -17.02 -30.15 -0.61
C LEU A 196 -18.55 -30.12 -0.51
N LYS A 197 -19.21 -29.13 -1.13
CA LYS A 197 -20.66 -29.15 -1.38
C LYS A 197 -20.97 -30.03 -2.58
#